data_AF-A0AAU3TYC0-F1
#
_entry.id   AF-A0AAU3TYC0-F1
#
_cell.length_a   1.000
_cell.length_b   1.000
_cell.length_c   1.000
_cell.angle_alpha   90.00
_cell.angle_beta   90.00
_cell.angle_gamma   90.00
#
_symmetry.space_group_name_H-M   'P 1'
#
loop_
_entity.id
_entity.type
_entity.pdbx_description
1 polymer ?
#
loop_
_entity_poly.entity_id
_entity_poly.type
_entity_poly.pdbx_seq_one_letter_code
_entity_poly.pdbx_strand_id
1 'polypeptide(L)'
;MPEYALDEWRAIMRGEKPQPSDDYIVIAFPDDELRTAYLSQVSSWPEMEVRAILRNMLGGPSHLSILDQIHLQVLKAKGPSRSLDPDSPDERHFSEYEGRAILAAAGRSSEPVWQGISWVLDLLPDSPRDALGAVSAYFMAHFQVLSDWREVGLSDAIALIRHRYITQGRTERERKIKLLRSLDPRDLEFLIADLYRAMGYAVRVTPRQKDGGKDIEAERGNEKIYIECKNWEQKVDVNTVRSFGFVVMDKNVTSGVLVSVSGFTERGPETAEKLVMESSVRHRMILLDGHRAVQQLNEYLGAGWHLRADQIIARQKRSG
;
A
#
# COMPACT_ATOMS: atom_id res chain seq x y z
N MET A 1 -12.57 15.25 -23.63
CA MET A 1 -12.85 15.65 -22.24
C MET A 1 -12.55 17.12 -22.07
N PRO A 2 -13.16 17.81 -21.09
CA PRO A 2 -12.73 19.18 -20.77
C PRO A 2 -11.27 19.14 -20.33
N GLU A 3 -10.46 20.04 -20.87
CA GLU A 3 -9.08 20.23 -20.47
C GLU A 3 -9.06 21.07 -19.19
N TYR A 4 -8.46 20.58 -18.12
CA TYR A 4 -8.42 21.27 -16.83
C TYR A 4 -7.02 21.74 -16.52
N ALA A 5 -6.90 22.99 -16.06
CA ALA A 5 -5.70 23.40 -15.34
C ALA A 5 -5.64 22.67 -13.99
N LEU A 6 -4.43 22.34 -13.51
CA LEU A 6 -4.24 21.63 -12.24
C LEU A 6 -4.97 22.28 -11.06
N ASP A 7 -4.88 23.61 -10.94
CA ASP A 7 -5.53 24.36 -9.85
C ASP A 7 -7.05 24.37 -9.96
N GLU A 8 -7.58 24.37 -11.17
CA GLU A 8 -9.01 24.28 -11.40
C GLU A 8 -9.55 22.90 -11.02
N TRP A 9 -8.90 21.84 -11.49
CA TRP A 9 -9.25 20.47 -11.12
C TRP A 9 -9.19 20.28 -9.60
N ARG A 10 -8.14 20.79 -8.93
CA ARG A 10 -8.02 20.75 -7.46
C ARG A 10 -9.19 21.46 -6.79
N ALA A 11 -9.57 22.65 -7.25
CA ALA A 11 -10.69 23.40 -6.68
C ALA A 11 -12.04 22.67 -6.83
N ILE A 12 -12.29 22.05 -8.00
CA ILE A 12 -13.49 21.21 -8.23
C ILE A 12 -13.46 19.99 -7.29
N MET A 13 -12.34 19.28 -7.22
CA MET A 13 -12.21 18.09 -6.38
C MET A 13 -12.37 18.38 -4.88
N ARG A 14 -12.02 19.59 -4.43
CA ARG A 14 -12.23 20.08 -3.06
C ARG A 14 -13.65 20.63 -2.80
N GLY A 15 -14.48 20.76 -3.82
CA GLY A 15 -15.82 21.36 -3.71
C GLY A 15 -15.82 22.89 -3.58
N GLU A 16 -14.70 23.55 -3.87
CA GLU A 16 -14.59 25.02 -3.89
C GLU A 16 -15.14 25.62 -5.19
N LYS A 17 -15.14 24.83 -6.26
CA LYS A 17 -15.85 25.11 -7.52
C LYS A 17 -16.95 24.07 -7.73
N PRO A 18 -18.08 24.45 -8.36
CA PRO A 18 -19.12 23.50 -8.72
C PRO A 18 -18.61 22.47 -9.73
N GLN A 19 -19.30 21.33 -9.79
CA GLN A 19 -19.09 20.35 -10.85
C GLN A 19 -19.43 20.98 -12.21
N PRO A 20 -18.72 20.60 -13.28
CA PRO A 20 -18.85 21.22 -14.60
C PRO A 20 -20.19 20.87 -15.28
N SER A 21 -20.83 19.78 -14.85
CA SER A 21 -22.09 19.27 -15.39
C SER A 21 -22.78 18.40 -14.34
N ASP A 22 -24.11 18.36 -14.40
CA ASP A 22 -24.91 17.39 -13.64
C ASP A 22 -24.83 15.98 -14.24
N ASP A 23 -24.46 15.87 -15.53
CA ASP A 23 -24.36 14.61 -16.28
C ASP A 23 -23.02 13.88 -16.09
N TYR A 24 -21.98 14.60 -15.66
CA TYR A 24 -20.63 14.06 -15.44
C TYR A 24 -19.96 14.77 -14.26
N ILE A 25 -19.64 13.97 -13.23
CA ILE A 25 -19.01 14.43 -11.99
C ILE A 25 -17.52 14.11 -12.06
N VAL A 26 -16.69 15.13 -11.86
CA VAL A 26 -15.24 15.00 -11.73
C VAL A 26 -14.95 14.39 -10.35
N ILE A 27 -14.56 13.12 -10.37
CA ILE A 27 -14.21 12.30 -9.20
C ILE A 27 -12.87 11.57 -9.36
N ALA A 28 -12.11 11.92 -10.40
CA ALA A 28 -10.87 11.26 -10.83
C ALA A 28 -9.93 12.28 -11.47
N PHE A 29 -8.68 11.89 -11.73
CA PHE A 29 -7.80 12.68 -12.60
C PHE A 29 -8.37 12.70 -14.02
N PRO A 30 -8.36 13.84 -14.73
CA PRO A 30 -8.93 13.91 -16.07
C PRO A 30 -8.10 13.15 -17.11
N ASP A 31 -6.78 13.09 -16.89
CA ASP A 31 -5.80 12.45 -17.76
C ASP A 31 -4.51 12.12 -16.99
N ASP A 32 -3.62 11.39 -17.66
CA ASP A 32 -2.34 10.93 -17.11
C ASP A 32 -1.34 12.07 -16.85
N GLU A 33 -1.44 13.18 -17.60
CA GLU A 33 -0.54 14.33 -17.45
C GLU A 33 -0.82 15.04 -16.13
N LEU A 34 -2.10 15.36 -15.87
CA LEU A 34 -2.54 16.00 -14.64
C LEU A 34 -2.35 15.06 -13.43
N ARG A 35 -2.60 13.76 -13.59
CA ARG A 35 -2.26 12.75 -12.56
C ARG A 35 -0.78 12.81 -12.19
N THR A 36 0.10 12.79 -13.19
CA THR A 36 1.56 12.83 -12.97
C THR A 36 1.99 14.15 -12.33
N ALA A 37 1.47 15.28 -12.81
CA ALA A 37 1.74 16.61 -12.29
C ALA A 37 1.34 16.72 -10.80
N TYR A 38 0.15 16.25 -10.44
CA TYR A 38 -0.31 16.26 -9.04
C TYR A 38 0.49 15.31 -8.15
N LEU A 39 0.66 14.05 -8.56
CA LEU A 39 1.33 13.02 -7.76
C LEU A 39 2.81 13.32 -7.51
N SER A 40 3.50 13.97 -8.47
CA SER A 40 4.91 14.37 -8.30
C SER A 40 5.11 15.39 -7.16
N GLN A 41 4.09 16.19 -6.86
CA GLN A 41 4.09 17.25 -5.84
C GLN A 41 3.28 16.87 -4.60
N VAL A 42 2.75 15.63 -4.53
CA VAL A 42 1.79 15.23 -3.50
C VAL A 42 2.33 15.34 -2.07
N SER A 43 3.64 15.27 -1.90
CA SER A 43 4.26 15.40 -0.58
C SER A 43 4.27 16.83 -0.04
N SER A 44 4.21 17.84 -0.91
CA SER A 44 4.14 19.25 -0.53
C SER A 44 2.71 19.78 -0.39
N TRP A 45 1.70 19.05 -0.87
CA TRP A 45 0.31 19.48 -0.72
C TRP A 45 -0.15 19.43 0.76
N PRO A 46 -1.00 20.37 1.20
CA PRO A 46 -1.58 20.33 2.53
C PRO A 46 -2.37 19.04 2.76
N GLU A 47 -2.24 18.45 3.95
CA GLU A 47 -2.93 17.20 4.31
C GLU A 47 -4.45 17.29 4.14
N MET A 48 -5.04 18.42 4.55
CA MET A 48 -6.48 18.66 4.42
C MET A 48 -6.96 18.66 2.97
N GLU A 49 -6.16 19.17 2.05
CA GLU A 49 -6.46 19.15 0.62
C GLU A 49 -6.42 17.72 0.09
N VAL A 50 -5.34 16.98 0.37
CA VAL A 50 -5.20 15.60 -0.11
C VAL A 50 -6.36 14.74 0.39
N ARG A 51 -6.75 14.90 1.67
CA ARG A 51 -7.91 14.20 2.24
C ARG A 51 -9.24 14.63 1.61
N ALA A 52 -9.40 15.90 1.22
CA ALA A 52 -10.61 16.36 0.53
C ALA A 52 -10.73 15.75 -0.87
N ILE A 53 -9.65 15.74 -1.64
CA ILE A 53 -9.60 15.11 -2.97
C ILE A 53 -9.85 13.61 -2.86
N LEU A 54 -9.19 12.92 -1.92
CA LEU A 54 -9.44 11.51 -1.66
C LEU A 54 -10.89 11.24 -1.27
N ARG A 55 -11.51 12.08 -0.44
CA ARG A 55 -12.93 11.91 -0.06
C ARG A 55 -13.84 11.94 -1.28
N ASN A 56 -13.56 12.83 -2.23
CA ASN A 56 -14.32 12.93 -3.47
C ASN A 56 -14.12 11.66 -4.33
N MET A 57 -12.87 11.25 -4.55
CA MET A 57 -12.53 10.01 -5.28
C MET A 57 -13.15 8.75 -4.65
N LEU A 58 -13.12 8.66 -3.31
CA LEU A 58 -13.66 7.54 -2.53
C LEU A 58 -15.18 7.54 -2.45
N GLY A 59 -15.85 8.66 -2.74
CA GLY A 59 -17.29 8.85 -2.77
C GLY A 59 -18.05 8.59 -1.45
N GLY A 60 -19.23 9.19 -1.36
CA GLY A 60 -20.17 8.97 -0.28
C GLY A 60 -21.16 7.84 -0.57
N PRO A 61 -22.04 7.55 0.40
CA PRO A 61 -23.19 6.69 0.15
C PRO A 61 -24.07 7.29 -0.96
N SER A 62 -24.59 6.46 -1.86
CA SER A 62 -25.45 6.91 -2.95
C SER A 62 -26.62 5.96 -3.20
N HIS A 63 -27.71 6.55 -3.71
CA HIS A 63 -28.91 5.84 -4.12
C HIS A 63 -28.81 5.39 -5.58
N LEU A 64 -29.88 4.77 -6.06
CA LEU A 64 -29.99 4.18 -7.39
C LEU A 64 -29.60 5.17 -8.51
N SER A 65 -28.51 4.89 -9.20
CA SER A 65 -28.05 5.63 -10.37
C SER A 65 -28.70 5.11 -11.67
N ILE A 66 -28.53 5.85 -12.77
CA ILE A 66 -28.97 5.42 -14.11
C ILE A 66 -28.32 4.09 -14.51
N LEU A 67 -27.04 3.89 -14.20
CA LEU A 67 -26.33 2.64 -14.49
C LEU A 67 -26.88 1.47 -13.66
N ASP A 68 -27.23 1.71 -12.39
CA ASP A 68 -27.89 0.69 -11.56
C ASP A 68 -29.23 0.27 -12.17
N GLN A 69 -29.99 1.22 -12.75
CA GLN A 69 -31.24 0.92 -13.46
C GLN A 69 -31.00 0.04 -14.69
N ILE A 70 -29.98 0.35 -15.49
CA ILE A 70 -29.61 -0.45 -16.66
C ILE A 70 -29.22 -1.87 -16.22
N HIS A 71 -28.40 -1.98 -15.17
CA HIS A 71 -28.01 -3.27 -14.60
C HIS A 71 -29.23 -4.08 -14.15
N LEU A 72 -30.17 -3.46 -13.44
CA LEU A 72 -31.43 -4.09 -13.03
C LEU A 72 -32.28 -4.59 -14.19
N GLN A 73 -32.28 -3.92 -15.36
CA GLN A 73 -32.98 -4.44 -16.54
C GLN A 73 -32.34 -5.73 -17.05
N VAL A 74 -31.01 -5.80 -17.09
CA VAL A 74 -30.27 -7.02 -17.45
C VAL A 74 -30.56 -8.15 -16.46
N LEU A 75 -30.61 -7.83 -15.15
CA LEU A 75 -30.97 -8.80 -14.12
C LEU A 75 -32.38 -9.35 -14.30
N LYS A 76 -33.35 -8.50 -14.59
CA LYS A 76 -34.74 -8.91 -14.87
C LYS A 76 -34.81 -9.82 -16.11
N ALA A 77 -34.08 -9.49 -17.16
CA ALA A 77 -34.04 -10.28 -18.39
C ALA A 77 -33.42 -11.67 -18.21
N LYS A 78 -32.42 -11.80 -17.32
CA LYS A 78 -31.81 -13.09 -16.96
C LYS A 78 -32.77 -14.02 -16.18
N GLY A 79 -33.81 -13.47 -15.57
CA GLY A 79 -34.78 -14.20 -14.75
C GLY A 79 -34.17 -14.72 -13.42
N PRO A 80 -35.01 -15.14 -12.45
CA PRO A 80 -34.52 -15.89 -11.30
C PRO A 80 -34.02 -17.25 -11.79
N SER A 81 -32.91 -17.74 -11.23
CA SER A 81 -32.57 -19.14 -11.45
C SER A 81 -33.60 -19.99 -10.72
N ARG A 82 -34.34 -20.80 -11.47
CA ARG A 82 -35.42 -21.63 -10.94
C ARG A 82 -34.87 -23.01 -10.61
N SER A 83 -34.11 -23.10 -9.53
CA SER A 83 -34.01 -24.38 -8.83
C SER A 83 -34.99 -24.39 -7.66
N LEU A 84 -35.68 -25.51 -7.46
CA LEU A 84 -36.52 -25.77 -6.29
C LEU A 84 -35.72 -26.46 -5.17
N ASP A 85 -34.46 -26.76 -5.44
CA ASP A 85 -33.51 -27.36 -4.51
C ASP A 85 -32.56 -26.26 -4.00
N PRO A 86 -32.62 -25.89 -2.71
CA PRO A 86 -31.79 -24.84 -2.12
C PRO A 86 -30.28 -25.18 -2.09
N ASP A 87 -29.92 -26.45 -2.33
CA ASP A 87 -28.53 -26.90 -2.46
C ASP A 87 -28.11 -27.06 -3.94
N SER A 88 -28.95 -26.62 -4.88
CA SER A 88 -28.66 -26.75 -6.30
C SER A 88 -27.53 -25.81 -6.73
N PRO A 89 -26.52 -26.33 -7.46
CA PRO A 89 -25.47 -25.49 -8.02
C PRO A 89 -25.97 -24.49 -9.07
N ASP A 90 -27.21 -24.65 -9.54
CA ASP A 90 -27.86 -23.73 -10.47
C ASP A 90 -28.58 -22.57 -9.77
N GLU A 91 -28.74 -22.55 -8.44
CA GLU A 91 -29.43 -21.45 -7.76
C GLU A 91 -28.55 -20.18 -7.74
N ARG A 92 -29.05 -19.11 -8.37
CA ARG A 92 -28.31 -17.85 -8.47
C ARG A 92 -28.52 -17.06 -7.18
N HIS A 93 -27.47 -16.97 -6.37
CA HIS A 93 -27.42 -16.02 -5.26
C HIS A 93 -27.18 -14.59 -5.78
N PHE A 94 -28.01 -13.65 -5.34
CA PHE A 94 -27.74 -12.23 -5.56
C PHE A 94 -26.58 -11.79 -4.69
N SER A 95 -25.67 -11.03 -5.28
CA SER A 95 -24.69 -10.28 -4.50
C SER A 95 -25.37 -9.25 -3.61
N GLU A 96 -24.66 -8.83 -2.56
CA GLU A 96 -25.12 -7.78 -1.64
C GLU A 96 -25.51 -6.47 -2.34
N TYR A 97 -24.77 -6.09 -3.39
CA TYR A 97 -25.12 -4.93 -4.22
C TYR A 97 -26.44 -5.14 -4.96
N GLU A 98 -26.62 -6.29 -5.63
CA GLU A 98 -27.83 -6.59 -6.39
C GLU A 98 -29.06 -6.62 -5.47
N GLY A 99 -28.93 -7.22 -4.29
CA GLY A 99 -29.98 -7.23 -3.26
C GLY A 99 -30.42 -5.82 -2.87
N ARG A 100 -29.47 -4.92 -2.56
CA ARG A 100 -29.77 -3.51 -2.25
C ARG A 100 -30.41 -2.78 -3.44
N ALA A 101 -29.89 -2.96 -4.65
CA ALA A 101 -30.44 -2.34 -5.86
C ALA A 101 -31.89 -2.79 -6.14
N ILE A 102 -32.18 -4.08 -5.96
CA ILE A 102 -33.54 -4.63 -6.12
C ILE A 102 -34.49 -4.06 -5.08
N LEU A 103 -34.08 -4.03 -3.80
CA LEU A 103 -34.91 -3.49 -2.72
C LEU A 103 -35.18 -1.99 -2.89
N ALA A 104 -34.15 -1.23 -3.26
CA ALA A 104 -34.27 0.20 -3.55
C ALA A 104 -35.21 0.46 -4.74
N ALA A 105 -35.05 -0.27 -5.85
CA ALA A 105 -35.93 -0.13 -7.02
C ALA A 105 -37.38 -0.57 -6.75
N ALA A 106 -37.60 -1.46 -5.79
CA ALA A 106 -38.94 -1.85 -5.33
C ALA A 106 -39.55 -0.87 -4.31
N GLY A 107 -38.83 0.19 -3.92
CA GLY A 107 -39.25 1.10 -2.86
C GLY A 107 -39.34 0.44 -1.48
N ARG A 108 -38.63 -0.68 -1.29
CA ARG A 108 -38.66 -1.52 -0.07
C ARG A 108 -37.48 -1.27 0.87
N SER A 109 -36.54 -0.42 0.48
CA SER A 109 -35.44 0.01 1.35
C SER A 109 -35.13 1.49 1.09
N SER A 110 -34.86 2.21 2.18
CA SER A 110 -34.30 3.57 2.16
C SER A 110 -32.78 3.59 2.31
N GLU A 111 -32.15 2.41 2.47
CA GLU A 111 -30.71 2.32 2.58
C GLU A 111 -30.03 2.72 1.25
N PRO A 112 -28.84 3.33 1.31
CA PRO A 112 -28.04 3.57 0.12
C PRO A 112 -27.73 2.26 -0.62
N VAL A 113 -27.83 2.27 -1.94
CA VAL A 113 -27.41 1.14 -2.79
C VAL A 113 -25.89 0.94 -2.65
N TRP A 114 -25.17 2.05 -2.64
CA TRP A 114 -23.74 2.12 -2.40
C TRP A 114 -23.50 2.67 -1.00
N GLN A 115 -22.81 1.90 -0.14
CA GLN A 115 -22.66 2.25 1.28
C GLN A 115 -21.56 3.30 1.57
N GLY A 116 -20.78 3.70 0.54
CA GLY A 116 -19.67 4.65 0.68
C GLY A 116 -18.44 4.06 1.40
N ILE A 117 -17.24 4.55 1.10
CA ILE A 117 -15.98 4.04 1.69
C ILE A 117 -15.04 5.15 2.18
N SER A 118 -15.56 6.38 2.33
CA SER A 118 -14.76 7.52 2.79
C SER A 118 -14.20 7.37 4.22
N TRP A 119 -14.75 6.45 5.02
CA TRP A 119 -14.24 6.08 6.34
C TRP A 119 -12.80 5.55 6.29
N VAL A 120 -12.33 5.07 5.13
CA VAL A 120 -10.92 4.67 4.91
C VAL A 120 -9.95 5.81 5.25
N LEU A 121 -10.38 7.07 5.14
CA LEU A 121 -9.55 8.22 5.51
C LEU A 121 -9.14 8.21 6.99
N ASP A 122 -9.91 7.57 7.87
CA ASP A 122 -9.61 7.49 9.31
C ASP A 122 -8.44 6.56 9.60
N LEU A 123 -8.07 5.69 8.65
CA LEU A 123 -6.86 4.87 8.72
C LEU A 123 -5.60 5.67 8.37
N LEU A 124 -5.72 6.86 7.75
CA LEU A 124 -4.58 7.65 7.29
C LEU A 124 -4.21 8.72 8.32
N PRO A 125 -2.90 8.95 8.59
CA PRO A 125 -1.73 8.40 7.89
C PRO A 125 -1.10 7.14 8.54
N ASP A 126 -1.71 6.63 9.61
CA ASP A 126 -1.10 5.61 10.49
C ASP A 126 -1.14 4.19 9.92
N SER A 127 -2.17 3.84 9.16
CA SER A 127 -2.42 2.52 8.56
C SER A 127 -2.68 2.61 7.05
N PRO A 128 -1.73 3.14 6.25
CA PRO A 128 -1.95 3.32 4.81
C PRO A 128 -2.09 1.99 4.06
N ARG A 129 -1.50 0.91 4.57
CA ARG A 129 -1.67 -0.44 4.01
C ARG A 129 -3.12 -0.93 4.12
N ASP A 130 -3.72 -0.78 5.30
CA ASP A 130 -5.11 -1.18 5.54
C ASP A 130 -6.06 -0.31 4.73
N ALA A 131 -5.75 1.00 4.61
CA ALA A 131 -6.50 1.91 3.76
C ALA A 131 -6.50 1.45 2.30
N LEU A 132 -5.33 1.12 1.75
CA LEU A 132 -5.23 0.57 0.39
C LEU A 132 -5.98 -0.76 0.27
N GLY A 133 -5.83 -1.66 1.26
CA GLY A 133 -6.53 -2.94 1.29
C GLY A 133 -8.04 -2.79 1.23
N ALA A 134 -8.62 -1.88 2.02
CA ALA A 134 -10.05 -1.60 2.04
C ALA A 134 -10.56 -1.07 0.69
N VAL A 135 -9.84 -0.11 0.08
CA VAL A 135 -10.23 0.46 -1.23
C VAL A 135 -10.08 -0.59 -2.34
N SER A 136 -9.00 -1.36 -2.34
CA SER A 136 -8.79 -2.43 -3.32
C SER A 136 -9.82 -3.55 -3.18
N ALA A 137 -10.19 -3.94 -1.97
CA ALA A 137 -11.24 -4.94 -1.75
C ALA A 137 -12.60 -4.44 -2.24
N TYR A 138 -12.97 -3.20 -1.92
CA TYR A 138 -14.19 -2.59 -2.43
C TYR A 138 -14.20 -2.51 -3.96
N PHE A 139 -13.09 -2.06 -4.56
CA PHE A 139 -12.92 -2.03 -6.02
C PHE A 139 -13.14 -3.42 -6.62
N MET A 140 -12.44 -4.45 -6.12
CA MET A 140 -12.55 -5.82 -6.63
C MET A 140 -13.93 -6.44 -6.42
N ALA A 141 -14.64 -6.10 -5.36
CA ALA A 141 -15.99 -6.61 -5.10
C ALA A 141 -17.03 -6.01 -6.06
N HIS A 142 -16.78 -4.82 -6.62
CA HIS A 142 -17.78 -4.04 -7.34
C HIS A 142 -17.41 -3.67 -8.77
N PHE A 143 -16.17 -3.88 -9.24
CA PHE A 143 -15.70 -3.39 -10.54
C PHE A 143 -16.60 -3.79 -11.72
N GLN A 144 -17.26 -4.95 -11.67
CA GLN A 144 -18.16 -5.42 -12.74
C GLN A 144 -19.44 -4.58 -12.90
N VAL A 145 -19.79 -3.79 -11.88
CA VAL A 145 -21.03 -3.00 -11.83
C VAL A 145 -20.77 -1.51 -11.53
N LEU A 146 -19.51 -1.13 -11.35
CA LEU A 146 -19.10 0.27 -11.26
C LEU A 146 -19.24 0.97 -12.62
N SER A 147 -19.49 2.28 -12.57
CA SER A 147 -19.31 3.12 -13.76
C SER A 147 -17.83 3.29 -14.06
N ASP A 148 -17.48 3.46 -15.34
CA ASP A 148 -16.09 3.69 -15.78
C ASP A 148 -15.43 4.80 -14.95
N TRP A 149 -16.11 5.92 -14.75
CA TRP A 149 -15.60 7.05 -13.97
C TRP A 149 -15.38 6.75 -12.49
N ARG A 150 -16.22 5.89 -11.92
CA ARG A 150 -16.08 5.48 -10.53
C ARG A 150 -14.96 4.47 -10.34
N GLU A 151 -14.79 3.57 -11.31
CA GLU A 151 -13.64 2.68 -11.38
C GLU A 151 -12.33 3.48 -11.41
N VAL A 152 -12.22 4.46 -12.33
CA VAL A 152 -11.03 5.32 -12.44
C VAL A 152 -10.80 6.12 -11.16
N GLY A 153 -11.84 6.73 -10.57
CA GLY A 153 -11.72 7.50 -9.33
C GLY A 153 -11.18 6.67 -8.15
N LEU A 154 -11.62 5.41 -8.00
CA LEU A 154 -11.11 4.51 -6.96
C LEU A 154 -9.66 4.08 -7.24
N SER A 155 -9.32 3.81 -8.50
CA SER A 155 -7.94 3.53 -8.92
C SER A 155 -7.01 4.71 -8.63
N ASP A 156 -7.47 5.93 -8.91
CA ASP A 156 -6.73 7.16 -8.61
C ASP A 156 -6.61 7.41 -7.11
N ALA A 157 -7.63 7.07 -6.31
CA ALA A 157 -7.52 7.10 -4.85
C ALA A 157 -6.43 6.14 -4.34
N ILE A 158 -6.36 4.92 -4.89
CA ILE A 158 -5.30 3.95 -4.57
C ILE A 158 -3.92 4.52 -4.92
N ALA A 159 -3.76 5.09 -6.12
CA ALA A 159 -2.51 5.72 -6.54
C ALA A 159 -2.14 6.90 -5.62
N LEU A 160 -3.09 7.76 -5.29
CA LEU A 160 -2.91 8.92 -4.43
C LEU A 160 -2.50 8.52 -3.01
N ILE A 161 -3.20 7.56 -2.39
CA ILE A 161 -2.84 7.04 -1.05
C ILE A 161 -1.42 6.47 -1.09
N ARG A 162 -1.11 5.63 -2.08
CA ARG A 162 0.23 5.01 -2.21
C ARG A 162 1.33 6.06 -2.36
N HIS A 163 1.15 7.04 -3.23
CA HIS A 163 2.14 8.09 -3.47
C HIS A 163 2.28 9.05 -2.28
N ARG A 164 1.19 9.41 -1.61
CA ARG A 164 1.19 10.33 -0.47
C ARG A 164 1.81 9.72 0.78
N TYR A 165 1.44 8.49 1.11
CA TYR A 165 1.74 7.92 2.43
C TYR A 165 2.84 6.85 2.41
N ILE A 166 3.02 6.12 1.29
CA ILE A 166 3.99 5.01 1.21
C ILE A 166 5.24 5.40 0.42
N THR A 167 5.09 5.72 -0.87
CA THR A 167 6.22 5.99 -1.76
C THR A 167 6.90 7.32 -1.43
N GLN A 168 6.07 8.35 -1.21
CA GLN A 168 6.44 9.74 -0.95
C GLN A 168 7.35 10.37 -2.02
N GLY A 169 7.35 11.70 -2.07
CA GLY A 169 8.24 12.48 -2.92
C GLY A 169 9.69 12.33 -2.47
N ARG A 170 10.62 12.61 -3.38
CA ARG A 170 12.06 12.48 -3.15
C ARG A 170 12.51 13.17 -1.86
N THR A 171 12.12 14.43 -1.64
CA THR A 171 12.56 15.22 -0.48
C THR A 171 12.19 14.58 0.86
N GLU A 172 10.94 14.14 1.03
CA GLU A 172 10.48 13.49 2.26
C GLU A 172 11.18 12.16 2.49
N ARG A 173 11.35 11.38 1.42
CA ARG A 173 12.06 10.10 1.47
C ARG A 173 13.54 10.29 1.86
N GLU A 174 14.23 11.26 1.28
CA GLU A 174 15.64 11.56 1.64
C GLU A 174 15.79 12.01 3.09
N ARG A 175 14.84 12.77 3.63
CA ARG A 175 14.83 13.16 5.05
C ARG A 175 14.78 11.92 5.96
N LYS A 176 13.93 10.96 5.64
CA LYS A 176 13.81 9.69 6.38
C LYS A 176 15.04 8.81 6.21
N ILE A 177 15.63 8.73 5.02
CA ILE A 177 16.90 8.01 4.80
C ILE A 177 18.01 8.64 5.63
N LYS A 178 18.10 9.98 5.67
CA LYS A 178 19.08 10.69 6.50
C LYS A 178 18.90 10.36 7.99
N LEU A 179 17.66 10.27 8.47
CA LEU A 179 17.38 9.81 9.83
C LEU A 179 17.90 8.39 10.06
N LEU A 180 17.58 7.44 9.17
CA LEU A 180 18.08 6.06 9.27
C LEU A 180 19.61 5.99 9.34
N ARG A 181 20.31 6.80 8.52
CA ARG A 181 21.79 6.88 8.54
C ARG A 181 22.36 7.45 9.83
N SER A 182 21.58 8.27 10.55
CA SER A 182 22.02 8.87 11.82
C SER A 182 21.82 7.97 13.04
N LEU A 183 21.09 6.86 12.90
CA LEU A 183 20.89 5.90 13.98
C LEU A 183 22.18 5.14 14.30
N ASP A 184 22.37 4.79 15.58
CA ASP A 184 23.34 3.75 15.95
C ASP A 184 23.02 2.46 15.17
N PRO A 185 24.02 1.68 14.71
CA PRO A 185 23.77 0.43 14.00
C PRO A 185 22.80 -0.50 14.74
N ARG A 186 22.90 -0.57 16.07
CA ARG A 186 22.01 -1.42 16.87
C ARG A 186 20.58 -0.87 16.94
N ASP A 187 20.42 0.44 16.89
CA ASP A 187 19.11 1.08 16.86
C ASP A 187 18.42 0.87 15.50
N LEU A 188 19.19 0.80 14.40
CA LEU A 188 18.66 0.36 13.11
C LEU A 188 18.17 -1.08 13.18
N GLU A 189 18.94 -2.00 13.76
CA GLU A 189 18.52 -3.40 13.93
C GLU A 189 17.20 -3.50 14.70
N PHE A 190 17.04 -2.74 15.79
CA PHE A 190 15.77 -2.70 16.54
C PHE A 190 14.60 -2.16 15.72
N LEU A 191 14.81 -1.10 14.93
CA LEU A 191 13.77 -0.55 14.07
C LEU A 191 13.34 -1.55 12.98
N ILE A 192 14.30 -2.24 12.34
CA ILE A 192 14.00 -3.28 11.36
C ILE A 192 13.32 -4.49 12.03
N ALA A 193 13.70 -4.85 13.25
CA ALA A 193 13.02 -5.89 14.00
C ALA A 193 11.53 -5.56 14.23
N ASP A 194 11.21 -4.31 14.56
CA ASP A 194 9.81 -3.87 14.70
C ASP A 194 9.05 -3.83 13.38
N LEU A 195 9.73 -3.49 12.27
CA LEU A 195 9.15 -3.62 10.93
C LEU A 195 8.69 -5.06 10.64
N TYR A 196 9.56 -6.06 10.87
CA TYR A 196 9.20 -7.46 10.64
C TYR A 196 8.14 -7.97 11.62
N ARG A 197 8.13 -7.47 12.86
CA ARG A 197 7.05 -7.76 13.79
C ARG A 197 5.71 -7.22 13.30
N ALA A 198 5.68 -6.00 12.76
CA ALA A 198 4.49 -5.43 12.14
C ALA A 198 4.06 -6.16 10.85
N MET A 199 4.99 -6.85 10.17
CA MET A 199 4.68 -7.79 9.08
C MET A 199 4.10 -9.13 9.56
N GLY A 200 3.97 -9.34 10.88
CA GLY A 200 3.39 -10.53 11.49
C GLY A 200 4.39 -11.64 11.80
N TYR A 201 5.69 -11.34 11.85
CA TYR A 201 6.72 -12.31 12.24
C TYR A 201 6.94 -12.30 13.77
N ALA A 202 7.26 -13.47 14.33
CA ALA A 202 7.93 -13.56 15.62
C ALA A 202 9.41 -13.20 15.43
N VAL A 203 9.91 -12.19 16.16
CA VAL A 203 11.23 -11.60 15.90
C VAL A 203 12.12 -11.66 17.13
N ARG A 204 13.38 -12.05 16.92
CA ARG A 204 14.46 -12.07 17.91
C ARG A 204 15.68 -11.33 17.37
N VAL A 205 16.19 -10.34 18.11
CA VAL A 205 17.44 -9.65 17.77
C VAL A 205 18.60 -10.40 18.42
N THR A 206 19.65 -10.72 17.66
CA THR A 206 20.81 -11.48 18.16
C THR A 206 21.69 -10.63 19.06
N PRO A 207 22.48 -11.21 19.99
CA PRO A 207 23.43 -10.44 20.79
C PRO A 207 24.50 -9.74 19.94
N ARG A 208 25.10 -8.66 20.45
CA ARG A 208 26.17 -7.90 19.75
C ARG A 208 27.44 -8.71 19.45
N GLN A 209 27.68 -9.81 20.18
CA GLN A 209 28.81 -10.68 19.88
C GLN A 209 28.45 -11.54 18.66
N LYS A 210 29.17 -11.32 17.55
CA LYS A 210 28.95 -11.89 16.21
C LYS A 210 28.62 -13.40 16.23
N ASP A 211 27.34 -13.73 16.28
CA ASP A 211 26.86 -15.07 15.95
C ASP A 211 26.49 -15.12 14.46
N GLY A 212 27.45 -15.57 13.64
CA GLY A 212 27.14 -16.13 12.32
C GLY A 212 26.68 -15.16 11.22
N GLY A 213 26.83 -13.85 11.37
CA GLY A 213 26.56 -12.88 10.30
C GLY A 213 25.07 -12.61 10.05
N LYS A 214 24.29 -12.56 11.13
CA LYS A 214 22.89 -12.10 11.18
C LYS A 214 22.65 -11.26 12.45
N ASP A 215 21.85 -10.22 12.32
CA ASP A 215 21.47 -9.33 13.43
C ASP A 215 20.06 -9.65 13.96
N ILE A 216 19.19 -10.19 13.11
CA ILE A 216 17.78 -10.45 13.45
C ILE A 216 17.35 -11.81 12.86
N GLU A 217 16.56 -12.54 13.62
CA GLU A 217 15.83 -13.72 13.19
C GLU A 217 14.33 -13.43 13.22
N ALA A 218 13.63 -13.72 12.13
CA ALA A 218 12.19 -13.55 12.01
C ALA A 218 11.53 -14.85 11.53
N GLU A 219 10.50 -15.30 12.23
CA GLU A 219 9.81 -16.57 11.96
C GLU A 219 8.29 -16.37 11.83
N ARG A 220 7.67 -17.01 10.82
CA ARG A 220 6.22 -17.01 10.62
C ARG A 220 5.78 -18.30 9.93
N GLY A 221 5.12 -19.18 10.69
CA GLY A 221 4.80 -20.52 10.20
C GLY A 221 6.09 -21.28 9.86
N ASN A 222 6.23 -21.71 8.60
CA ASN A 222 7.42 -22.40 8.10
C ASN A 222 8.47 -21.46 7.49
N GLU A 223 8.23 -20.15 7.50
CA GLU A 223 9.18 -19.15 7.02
C GLU A 223 10.16 -18.80 8.15
N LYS A 224 11.46 -18.97 7.90
CA LYS A 224 12.54 -18.50 8.77
C LYS A 224 13.46 -17.57 7.99
N ILE A 225 13.58 -16.34 8.45
CA ILE A 225 14.31 -15.26 7.78
C ILE A 225 15.45 -14.80 8.68
N TYR A 226 16.66 -14.74 8.11
CA TYR A 226 17.79 -14.06 8.72
C TYR A 226 17.98 -12.68 8.11
N ILE A 227 18.22 -11.68 8.94
CA ILE A 227 18.36 -10.30 8.49
C ILE A 227 19.67 -9.74 9.03
N GLU A 228 20.47 -9.13 8.16
CA GLU A 228 21.70 -8.43 8.51
C GLU A 228 21.54 -6.96 8.13
N CYS A 229 21.87 -6.06 9.06
CA CYS A 229 21.74 -4.62 8.90
C CYS A 229 23.12 -3.96 8.77
N LYS A 230 23.36 -3.29 7.64
CA LYS A 230 24.56 -2.48 7.41
C LYS A 230 24.19 -1.00 7.36
N ASN A 231 24.48 -0.27 8.45
CA ASN A 231 24.34 1.18 8.52
C ASN A 231 25.67 1.89 8.24
N TRP A 232 26.21 1.72 7.04
CA TRP A 232 27.48 2.35 6.64
C TRP A 232 27.24 3.60 5.82
N GLU A 233 28.18 4.55 5.85
CA GLU A 233 28.14 5.71 4.97
C GLU A 233 28.36 5.31 3.51
N GLN A 234 29.32 4.40 3.29
CA GLN A 234 29.63 3.82 1.98
C GLN A 234 28.61 2.75 1.59
N LYS A 235 28.43 2.56 0.28
CA LYS A 235 27.63 1.45 -0.27
C LYS A 235 28.23 0.10 0.12
N VAL A 236 27.37 -0.89 0.38
CA VAL A 236 27.80 -2.26 0.70
C VAL A 236 28.36 -2.94 -0.55
N ASP A 237 29.53 -3.55 -0.39
CA ASP A 237 30.27 -4.20 -1.48
C ASP A 237 29.81 -5.64 -1.76
N VAL A 238 30.25 -6.16 -2.92
CA VAL A 238 29.94 -7.53 -3.36
C VAL A 238 30.49 -8.61 -2.42
N ASN A 239 31.57 -8.33 -1.68
CA ASN A 239 32.14 -9.29 -0.76
C ASN A 239 31.23 -9.51 0.44
N THR A 240 30.66 -8.44 0.99
CA THR A 240 29.68 -8.50 2.08
C THR A 240 28.41 -9.23 1.64
N VAL A 241 27.93 -8.95 0.43
CA VAL A 241 26.79 -9.65 -0.20
C VAL A 241 27.08 -11.15 -0.32
N ARG A 242 28.26 -11.51 -0.83
CA ARG A 242 28.72 -12.90 -0.95
C ARG A 242 28.81 -13.60 0.41
N SER A 243 29.38 -12.93 1.40
CA SER A 243 29.50 -13.44 2.77
C SER A 243 28.14 -13.75 3.39
N PHE A 244 27.18 -12.84 3.25
CA PHE A 244 25.82 -13.07 3.73
C PHE A 244 25.11 -14.19 2.95
N GLY A 245 25.41 -14.34 1.65
CA GLY A 245 24.91 -15.46 0.85
C GLY A 245 25.20 -16.83 1.46
N PHE A 246 26.37 -17.03 2.10
CA PHE A 246 26.68 -18.28 2.81
C PHE A 246 25.80 -18.51 4.05
N VAL A 247 25.39 -17.44 4.73
CA VAL A 247 24.47 -17.52 5.88
C VAL A 247 23.09 -17.99 5.41
N VAL A 248 22.64 -17.54 4.23
CA VAL A 248 21.38 -17.96 3.60
C VAL A 248 21.43 -19.41 3.10
N MET A 249 22.61 -19.98 2.85
CA MET A 249 22.72 -21.39 2.44
C MET A 249 22.40 -22.40 3.55
N ASP A 250 22.30 -21.96 4.82
CA ASP A 250 21.80 -22.80 5.91
C ASP A 250 20.43 -23.39 5.53
N LYS A 251 20.30 -24.72 5.71
CA LYS A 251 19.10 -25.48 5.35
C LYS A 251 17.90 -25.13 6.22
N ASN A 252 18.11 -24.56 7.40
CA ASN A 252 17.05 -24.14 8.30
C ASN A 252 16.52 -22.74 7.99
N VAL A 253 17.12 -22.04 7.02
CA VAL A 253 16.72 -20.68 6.64
C VAL A 253 15.85 -20.76 5.39
N THR A 254 14.73 -20.06 5.35
CA THR A 254 13.92 -19.96 4.12
C THR A 254 14.54 -18.90 3.20
N SER A 255 14.81 -17.72 3.75
CA SER A 255 15.39 -16.59 3.03
C SER A 255 16.26 -15.71 3.93
N GLY A 256 17.06 -14.83 3.33
CA GLY A 256 17.82 -13.81 4.04
C GLY A 256 17.64 -12.43 3.44
N VAL A 257 17.70 -11.42 4.29
CA VAL A 257 17.58 -10.01 3.88
C VAL A 257 18.80 -9.24 4.35
N LEU A 258 19.54 -8.68 3.38
CA LEU A 258 20.65 -7.78 3.68
C LEU A 258 20.12 -6.35 3.53
N VAL A 259 20.11 -5.60 4.63
CA VAL A 259 19.63 -4.22 4.69
C VAL A 259 20.82 -3.26 4.58
N SER A 260 20.73 -2.27 3.70
CA SER A 260 21.73 -1.21 3.57
C SER A 260 21.10 0.16 3.35
N VAL A 261 21.27 1.09 4.30
CA VAL A 261 20.69 2.44 4.19
C VAL A 261 21.39 3.28 3.11
N SER A 262 22.69 3.05 2.88
CA SER A 262 23.47 3.67 1.79
C SER A 262 23.27 2.98 0.43
N GLY A 263 22.68 1.78 0.42
CA GLY A 263 22.49 0.95 -0.76
C GLY A 263 23.68 0.03 -1.05
N PHE A 264 23.71 -0.50 -2.27
CA PHE A 264 24.68 -1.50 -2.72
C PHE A 264 25.51 -0.99 -3.89
N THR A 265 26.69 -1.57 -4.09
CA THR A 265 27.56 -1.21 -5.22
C THR A 265 26.91 -1.56 -6.56
N GLU A 266 26.71 -0.52 -7.38
CA GLU A 266 26.06 -0.59 -8.72
C GLU A 266 27.06 -0.37 -9.87
N ARG A 267 28.35 -0.19 -9.57
CA ARG A 267 29.41 0.06 -10.57
C ARG A 267 30.43 -1.07 -10.55
N GLY A 268 30.94 -1.41 -11.73
CA GLY A 268 31.92 -2.48 -11.94
C GLY A 268 31.34 -3.67 -12.71
N PRO A 269 32.18 -4.69 -13.02
CA PRO A 269 31.78 -5.85 -13.82
C PRO A 269 30.80 -6.81 -13.10
N GLU A 270 30.77 -6.75 -11.77
CA GLU A 270 29.92 -7.57 -10.89
C GLU A 270 29.22 -6.62 -9.90
N THR A 271 27.93 -6.34 -10.11
CA THR A 271 27.10 -5.58 -9.17
C THR A 271 26.54 -6.50 -8.09
N ALA A 272 26.11 -5.95 -6.96
CA ALA A 272 25.48 -6.75 -5.89
C ALA A 272 24.25 -7.52 -6.38
N GLU A 273 23.40 -6.88 -7.19
CA GLU A 273 22.21 -7.51 -7.77
C GLU A 273 22.57 -8.64 -8.73
N LYS A 274 23.54 -8.40 -9.62
CA LYS A 274 24.02 -9.42 -10.57
C LYS A 274 24.60 -10.62 -9.83
N LEU A 275 25.42 -10.40 -8.80
CA LEU A 275 25.95 -11.46 -7.94
C LEU A 275 24.83 -12.31 -7.32
N VAL A 276 23.78 -11.67 -6.80
CA VAL A 276 22.64 -12.40 -6.23
C VAL A 276 21.92 -13.21 -7.30
N MET A 277 21.65 -12.62 -8.48
CA MET A 277 20.97 -13.29 -9.59
C MET A 277 21.72 -14.53 -10.11
N GLU A 278 23.05 -14.47 -10.14
CA GLU A 278 23.92 -15.57 -10.61
C GLU A 278 24.19 -16.63 -9.52
N SER A 279 23.83 -16.36 -8.25
CA SER A 279 24.07 -17.26 -7.13
C SER A 279 23.00 -18.35 -6.96
N SER A 280 23.34 -19.40 -6.21
CA SER A 280 22.38 -20.45 -5.80
C SER A 280 21.28 -19.96 -4.84
N VAL A 281 21.46 -18.77 -4.23
CA VAL A 281 20.50 -18.18 -3.29
C VAL A 281 19.62 -17.10 -3.93
N ARG A 282 19.60 -16.95 -5.27
CA ARG A 282 18.88 -15.88 -5.99
C ARG A 282 17.40 -15.68 -5.59
N HIS A 283 16.68 -16.75 -5.29
CA HIS A 283 15.26 -16.68 -4.87
C HIS A 283 15.07 -16.61 -3.35
N ARG A 284 16.17 -16.70 -2.60
CA ARG A 284 16.20 -16.73 -1.14
C ARG A 284 16.89 -15.51 -0.55
N MET A 285 17.56 -14.68 -1.35
CA MET A 285 18.31 -13.53 -0.86
C MET A 285 17.72 -12.22 -1.38
N ILE A 286 17.41 -11.31 -0.46
CA ILE A 286 16.79 -10.01 -0.76
C ILE A 286 17.75 -8.90 -0.34
N LEU A 287 18.02 -7.98 -1.26
CA LEU A 287 18.74 -6.74 -0.98
C LEU A 287 17.71 -5.64 -0.69
N LEU A 288 17.76 -5.06 0.51
CA LEU A 288 16.86 -4.00 0.95
C LEU A 288 17.64 -2.69 1.13
N ASP A 289 17.55 -1.81 0.13
CA ASP A 289 18.14 -0.47 0.22
C ASP A 289 17.31 0.48 1.11
N GLY A 290 17.88 1.65 1.43
CA GLY A 290 17.23 2.66 2.25
C GLY A 290 15.91 3.21 1.67
N HIS A 291 15.75 3.27 0.35
CA HIS A 291 14.49 3.71 -0.27
C HIS A 291 13.38 2.69 -0.04
N ARG A 292 13.66 1.41 -0.30
CA ARG A 292 12.72 0.32 -0.06
C ARG A 292 12.43 0.12 1.42
N ALA A 293 13.43 0.29 2.28
CA ALA A 293 13.26 0.25 3.73
C ALA A 293 12.29 1.34 4.20
N VAL A 294 12.44 2.59 3.72
CA VAL A 294 11.49 3.67 4.06
C VAL A 294 10.08 3.38 3.57
N GLN A 295 9.92 2.82 2.37
CA GLN A 295 8.60 2.43 1.85
C GLN A 295 7.94 1.37 2.74
N GLN A 296 8.67 0.33 3.13
CA GLN A 296 8.15 -0.71 4.03
C GLN A 296 7.84 -0.14 5.42
N LEU A 297 8.71 0.71 5.98
CA LEU A 297 8.43 1.38 7.25
C LEU A 297 7.17 2.25 7.18
N ASN A 298 6.97 2.99 6.09
CA ASN A 298 5.75 3.77 5.87
C ASN A 298 4.50 2.89 5.76
N GLU A 299 4.61 1.77 5.06
CA GLU A 299 3.50 0.86 4.82
C GLU A 299 3.05 0.15 6.11
N TYR A 300 4.00 -0.32 6.93
CA TYR A 300 3.71 -1.19 8.08
C TYR A 300 3.70 -0.48 9.44
N LEU A 301 4.44 0.63 9.59
CA LEU A 301 4.51 1.41 10.84
C LEU A 301 3.85 2.79 10.72
N GLY A 302 3.21 3.07 9.58
CA GLY A 302 2.56 4.33 9.24
C GLY A 302 3.52 5.37 8.68
N ALA A 303 3.00 6.31 7.88
CA ALA A 303 3.82 7.33 7.22
C ALA A 303 4.55 8.25 8.22
N GLY A 304 4.05 8.33 9.46
CA GLY A 304 4.61 9.10 10.56
C GLY A 304 5.67 8.38 11.41
N TRP A 305 6.10 7.15 11.09
CA TRP A 305 6.97 6.33 11.94
C TRP A 305 8.21 7.08 12.46
N HIS A 306 8.84 7.88 11.61
CA HIS A 306 10.05 8.65 11.89
C HIS A 306 9.92 9.64 13.06
N LEU A 307 8.71 10.16 13.32
CA LEU A 307 8.42 11.03 14.47
C LEU A 307 8.41 10.27 15.80
N ARG A 308 8.30 8.94 15.74
CA ARG A 308 8.20 8.04 16.90
C ARG A 308 9.36 7.03 16.93
N ALA A 309 10.41 7.23 16.14
CA ALA A 309 11.51 6.28 15.99
C ALA A 309 12.12 5.90 17.35
N ASP A 310 12.39 6.89 18.20
CA ASP A 310 12.96 6.67 19.54
C ASP A 310 12.04 5.81 20.43
N GLN A 311 10.73 5.99 20.33
CA GLN A 311 9.75 5.20 21.10
C GLN A 311 9.69 3.75 20.61
N ILE A 312 9.74 3.56 19.29
CA ILE A 312 9.77 2.23 18.64
C ILE A 312 11.03 1.48 19.11
N ILE A 313 12.19 2.12 18.96
CA ILE A 313 13.49 1.55 19.35
C ILE A 313 13.53 1.25 20.86
N ALA A 314 13.03 2.15 21.71
CA ALA A 314 13.03 1.95 23.16
C ALA A 314 12.15 0.76 23.61
N ARG A 315 11.05 0.47 22.91
CA ARG A 315 10.21 -0.71 23.20
C ARG A 315 10.96 -2.02 22.91
N GLN A 316 11.73 -2.07 21.83
CA GLN A 316 12.57 -3.23 21.51
C GLN A 316 13.65 -3.47 22.54
N LYS A 317 14.33 -2.42 23.00
CA LYS A 317 15.37 -2.52 24.03
C LYS A 317 14.88 -3.14 25.35
N ARG A 318 13.57 -3.08 25.62
CA ARG A 318 12.94 -3.67 26.82
C ARG A 318 12.45 -5.10 26.63
N SER A 319 12.31 -5.54 25.37
CA SER A 319 11.68 -6.81 25.01
C SER A 319 12.69 -7.91 24.66
N GLY A 320 13.96 -7.54 24.44
CA GLY A 320 15.09 -8.47 24.28
C GLY A 320 16.00 -8.45 25.49
#